data_AF-A0A9W7HNZ0-F1
#
_entry.id   AF-A0A9W7HNZ0-F1
#
_cell.length_a   1.000
_cell.length_b   1.000
_cell.length_c   1.000
_cell.angle_alpha   90.00
_cell.angle_beta   90.00
_cell.angle_gamma   90.00
#
_symmetry.space_group_name_H-M   'P 1'
#
loop_
_entity.id
_entity.type
_entity.pdbx_description
1 polymer ?
#
loop_
_entity_poly.entity_id
_entity_poly.type
_entity_poly.pdbx_seq_one_letter_code
_entity_poly.pdbx_strand_id
1 'polypeptide(L)'
;MAEEHRCQAPEGHHLCVNNCGFLGSPATMNLCSKCYGDFRLKEQQQASSPKLSTSTSPSSSSTVVESVSQVPLLCLPEVKGVPAVAIAPAAEQRQQQQPNRCMVCRKRVGLTGFKCKCGITFCGSHRYPENHGCKFDFKKAGREEIARANPLIKAEKLVKI
;
A
#
# COMPACT_ATOMS: atom_id res chain seq x y z
N MET A 1 20.79 36.53 11.89
CA MET A 1 19.62 36.48 12.80
C MET A 1 18.66 35.44 12.23
N ALA A 2 18.55 34.28 12.86
CA ALA A 2 17.65 33.21 12.42
C ALA A 2 16.41 33.28 13.31
N GLU A 3 15.26 33.57 12.70
CA GLU A 3 13.99 33.71 13.40
C GLU A 3 13.48 32.31 13.80
N GLU A 4 13.43 32.07 15.10
CA GLU A 4 12.98 30.82 15.68
C GLU A 4 11.46 30.72 15.55
N HIS A 5 10.99 29.93 14.57
CA HIS A 5 9.58 29.54 14.52
C HIS A 5 9.26 28.67 15.75
N ARG A 6 8.69 29.29 16.77
CA ARG A 6 8.05 28.64 17.92
C ARG A 6 7.18 27.48 17.42
N CYS A 7 7.54 26.26 17.81
CA CYS A 7 6.64 25.13 17.77
C CYS A 7 5.45 25.44 18.69
N GLN A 8 4.35 25.95 18.14
CA GLN A 8 3.08 25.98 18.87
C GLN A 8 2.67 24.53 19.12
N ALA A 9 2.49 24.19 20.39
CA ALA A 9 1.95 22.89 20.77
C ALA A 9 0.59 22.71 20.07
N PRO A 10 0.39 21.64 19.27
CA PRO A 10 -0.87 21.47 18.60
C PRO A 10 -1.92 21.07 19.65
N GLU A 11 -2.89 21.96 19.82
CA GLU A 11 -4.20 21.68 20.42
C GLU A 11 -4.63 20.24 20.06
N GLY A 12 -5.10 19.51 21.07
CA GLY A 12 -5.15 18.06 21.13
C GLY A 12 -5.62 17.35 19.86
N HIS A 13 -5.09 16.15 19.66
CA HIS A 13 -5.51 15.25 18.59
C HIS A 13 -6.98 14.87 18.79
N HIS A 14 -7.90 15.66 18.23
CA HIS A 14 -9.34 15.38 18.26
C HIS A 14 -9.68 14.32 17.20
N LEU A 15 -10.47 13.34 17.59
CA LEU A 15 -10.99 12.35 16.64
C LEU A 15 -12.01 13.02 15.71
N CYS A 16 -12.06 12.53 14.48
CA CYS A 16 -13.03 12.98 13.49
C CYS A 16 -14.45 12.89 14.06
N VAL A 17 -15.25 13.94 13.89
CA VAL A 17 -16.65 14.00 14.36
C VAL A 17 -17.48 12.81 13.87
N ASN A 18 -17.21 12.32 12.67
CA ASN A 18 -17.88 11.13 12.10
C ASN A 18 -17.41 9.80 12.71
N ASN A 19 -16.59 9.81 13.76
CA ASN A 19 -16.06 8.62 14.47
C ASN A 19 -15.41 7.57 13.55
N CYS A 20 -14.79 8.00 12.46
CA CYS A 20 -14.19 7.11 11.46
C CYS A 20 -12.80 6.57 11.84
N GLY A 21 -12.35 6.84 13.07
CA GLY A 21 -11.05 6.40 13.61
C GLY A 21 -9.84 7.21 13.13
N PHE A 22 -10.05 8.30 12.39
CA PHE A 22 -8.99 9.22 11.98
C PHE A 22 -9.09 10.54 12.75
N LEU A 23 -7.98 11.29 12.79
CA LEU A 23 -7.91 12.57 13.48
C LEU A 23 -8.49 13.68 12.59
N GLY A 24 -9.28 14.55 13.20
CA GLY A 24 -9.78 15.78 12.60
C GLY A 24 -8.95 16.97 13.04
N SER A 25 -8.89 18.00 12.19
CA SER A 25 -8.25 19.27 12.56
C SER A 25 -9.30 20.36 12.80
N PRO A 26 -9.06 21.31 13.71
CA PRO A 26 -9.96 22.46 13.90
C PRO A 26 -10.18 23.25 12.61
N ALA A 27 -9.15 23.34 11.75
CA ALA A 27 -9.23 23.99 10.44
C ALA A 27 -10.22 23.32 9.46
N THR A 28 -10.53 22.03 9.65
CA THR A 28 -11.46 21.26 8.82
C THR A 28 -12.74 20.89 9.56
N MET A 29 -13.16 21.73 10.52
CA MET A 29 -14.33 21.48 11.38
C MET A 29 -14.25 20.14 12.12
N ASN A 30 -13.05 19.75 12.57
CA ASN A 30 -12.77 18.46 13.21
C ASN A 30 -13.17 17.24 12.37
N LEU A 31 -13.17 17.34 11.04
CA LEU A 31 -13.31 16.19 10.14
C LEU A 31 -11.93 15.67 9.70
N CYS A 32 -11.80 14.37 9.50
CA CYS A 32 -10.61 13.84 8.83
C CYS A 32 -10.59 14.25 7.36
N SER A 33 -9.43 14.15 6.70
CA SER A 33 -9.27 14.54 5.29
C SER A 33 -10.26 13.87 4.34
N LYS A 34 -10.67 12.62 4.63
CA LYS A 34 -11.69 11.91 3.83
C LYS A 34 -13.09 12.47 4.06
N CYS A 35 -13.53 12.52 5.32
CA CYS A 35 -14.86 13.02 5.65
C CYS A 35 -15.04 14.49 5.26
N TYR A 36 -13.98 15.31 5.37
CA TYR A 36 -14.01 16.70 4.93
C TYR A 36 -14.17 16.81 3.42
N GLY A 37 -13.51 15.94 2.64
CA GLY A 37 -13.73 15.83 1.20
C GLY A 37 -15.18 15.50 0.87
N ASP A 38 -15.75 14.48 1.52
CA ASP A 38 -17.15 14.08 1.32
C ASP A 38 -18.13 15.22 1.67
N PHE A 39 -17.83 15.95 2.76
CA PHE A 39 -18.60 17.12 3.18
C PHE A 39 -18.58 18.23 2.13
N ARG A 40 -17.41 18.55 1.58
CA ARG A 40 -17.25 19.55 0.50
C ARG A 40 -18.00 19.15 -0.77
N LEU A 41 -17.96 17.88 -1.16
CA LEU A 41 -18.73 17.36 -2.30
C LEU A 41 -20.24 17.54 -2.09
N LYS A 42 -20.72 17.25 -0.87
CA LYS A 42 -22.14 17.36 -0.52
C LYS A 42 -22.62 18.82 -0.48
N GLU A 43 -21.79 19.74 -0.02
CA GLU A 43 -22.09 21.18 -0.02
C GLU A 43 -22.17 21.74 -1.44
N GLN A 44 -21.29 21.30 -2.34
CA GLN A 44 -21.28 21.73 -3.74
C GLN A 44 -22.52 21.21 -4.50
N GLN A 45 -23.01 20.01 -4.18
CA GLN A 45 -24.24 19.45 -4.74
C GLN A 45 -25.51 20.16 -4.23
N GLN A 46 -25.51 20.65 -2.98
CA GLN A 46 -26.63 21.42 -2.42
C GLN A 46 -26.68 22.87 -2.96
N ALA A 47 -25.55 23.41 -3.44
CA ALA A 47 -25.50 24.72 -4.08
C ALA A 47 -26.05 24.73 -5.52
N SER A 48 -26.19 23.56 -6.17
CA SER A 48 -26.67 23.41 -7.56
C SER A 48 -28.17 23.11 -7.70
N SER A 49 -28.97 23.24 -6.65
CA SER A 49 -30.43 23.03 -6.69
C SER A 49 -31.20 24.23 -6.10
N PRO A 50 -32.32 24.68 -6.72
CA PRO A 50 -33.17 25.71 -6.11
C PRO A 50 -33.88 25.15 -4.87
N LYS A 51 -33.91 25.96 -3.81
CA LYS A 51 -34.39 25.63 -2.45
C LYS A 51 -35.87 25.22 -2.41
N LEU A 52 -36.20 24.25 -1.56
CA LEU A 52 -37.45 24.30 -0.79
C LEU A 52 -37.18 23.90 0.66
N SER A 53 -37.61 24.77 1.56
CA SER A 53 -37.62 24.67 3.02
C SER A 53 -38.38 23.43 3.48
N THR A 54 -37.95 22.79 4.57
CA THR A 54 -38.76 22.52 5.77
C THR A 54 -37.92 21.78 6.81
N SER A 55 -37.86 22.39 7.99
CA SER A 55 -37.34 21.89 9.25
C SER A 55 -38.18 20.75 9.81
N THR A 56 -37.56 19.67 10.30
CA THR A 56 -37.85 19.02 11.61
C THR A 56 -37.02 17.74 11.78
N SER A 57 -36.45 17.58 12.98
CA SER A 57 -35.95 16.34 13.58
C SER A 57 -36.46 16.34 15.03
N PRO A 58 -36.33 15.26 15.82
CA PRO A 58 -36.56 13.84 15.54
C PRO A 58 -37.48 13.20 16.62
N SER A 59 -37.90 11.95 16.43
CA SER A 59 -38.35 11.08 17.54
C SER A 59 -38.08 9.60 17.25
N SER A 60 -37.42 8.97 18.23
CA SER A 60 -37.40 7.58 18.71
C SER A 60 -38.48 6.64 18.14
N SER A 61 -38.34 5.32 17.99
CA SER A 61 -37.48 4.31 18.63
C SER A 61 -37.73 2.93 17.99
N SER A 62 -36.69 2.09 17.96
CA SER A 62 -36.64 0.63 18.11
C SER A 62 -37.83 -0.26 17.69
N THR A 63 -37.57 -1.18 16.75
CA THR A 63 -37.87 -2.62 16.90
C THR A 63 -36.93 -3.47 16.03
N VAL A 64 -36.62 -4.65 16.56
CA VAL A 64 -35.66 -5.67 16.11
C VAL A 64 -36.32 -6.71 15.19
N VAL A 65 -35.45 -7.56 14.61
CA VAL A 65 -35.64 -8.86 13.90
C VAL A 65 -36.02 -8.79 12.42
N GLU A 66 -35.59 -9.68 11.52
CA GLU A 66 -34.49 -10.63 11.40
C GLU A 66 -34.58 -11.19 9.95
N SER A 67 -33.45 -11.19 9.24
CA SER A 67 -32.99 -12.20 8.27
C SER A 67 -33.65 -12.43 6.88
N VAL A 68 -32.73 -12.85 5.99
CA VAL A 68 -32.84 -13.65 4.75
C VAL A 68 -32.98 -12.95 3.39
N SER A 69 -31.79 -12.77 2.80
CA SER A 69 -31.36 -13.17 1.44
C SER A 69 -31.98 -12.58 0.16
N GLN A 70 -31.05 -11.92 -0.54
CA GLN A 70 -30.68 -12.10 -1.95
C GLN A 70 -31.28 -11.16 -3.01
N VAL A 71 -30.30 -10.56 -3.69
CA VAL A 71 -30.26 -9.55 -4.75
C VAL A 71 -30.50 -10.17 -6.15
N PRO A 72 -30.71 -9.33 -7.19
CA PRO A 72 -31.67 -9.60 -8.27
C PRO A 72 -31.08 -10.09 -9.60
N LEU A 73 -31.99 -10.67 -10.37
CA LEU A 73 -32.26 -10.56 -11.82
C LEU A 73 -31.21 -9.91 -12.78
N LEU A 74 -30.97 -10.68 -13.86
CA LEU A 74 -30.73 -10.32 -15.27
C LEU A 74 -29.33 -9.93 -15.76
N CYS A 75 -28.76 -10.88 -16.49
CA CYS A 75 -27.69 -10.72 -17.47
C CYS A 75 -28.29 -10.27 -18.82
N LEU A 76 -27.62 -9.33 -19.48
CA LEU A 76 -27.90 -8.79 -20.82
C LEU A 76 -26.54 -8.67 -21.57
N PRO A 77 -26.52 -8.63 -22.91
CA PRO A 77 -26.14 -9.78 -23.73
C PRO A 77 -24.77 -9.67 -24.41
N GLU A 78 -24.38 -10.81 -24.96
CA GLU A 78 -23.38 -11.05 -26.00
C GLU A 78 -23.52 -10.09 -27.19
N VAL A 79 -22.41 -9.48 -27.63
CA VAL A 79 -22.30 -8.94 -28.99
C VAL A 79 -20.93 -9.31 -29.58
N LYS A 80 -20.99 -10.20 -30.56
CA LYS A 80 -19.91 -10.68 -31.43
C LYS A 80 -19.59 -9.66 -32.52
N GLY A 81 -18.30 -9.60 -32.91
CA GLY A 81 -17.81 -9.22 -34.25
C GLY A 81 -17.90 -7.74 -34.57
N VAL A 82 -16.96 -7.08 -35.25
CA VAL A 82 -16.18 -7.48 -36.43
C VAL A 82 -14.92 -6.59 -36.48
N PRO A 83 -13.79 -7.05 -37.06
CA PRO A 83 -12.54 -6.30 -37.11
C PRO A 83 -12.50 -5.34 -38.33
N ALA A 84 -11.70 -4.27 -38.24
CA ALA A 84 -10.62 -3.97 -39.18
C ALA A 84 -10.10 -2.52 -39.07
N VAL A 85 -8.78 -2.42 -39.29
CA VAL A 85 -7.98 -1.26 -39.69
C VAL A 85 -7.69 -0.18 -38.65
N ALA A 86 -6.45 -0.18 -38.13
CA ALA A 86 -5.57 1.00 -38.11
C ALA A 86 -4.16 0.65 -37.61
N ILE A 87 -3.20 0.73 -38.53
CA ILE A 87 -1.92 1.47 -38.45
C ILE A 87 -1.18 1.44 -37.09
N ALA A 88 0.02 0.86 -37.13
CA ALA A 88 1.02 0.91 -36.05
C ALA A 88 1.33 2.37 -35.62
N PRO A 89 1.55 2.58 -34.32
CA PRO A 89 2.93 2.91 -33.93
C PRO A 89 3.38 2.26 -32.61
N ALA A 90 4.70 2.02 -32.56
CA ALA A 90 5.56 1.89 -31.38
C ALA A 90 4.93 1.31 -30.10
N ALA A 91 5.16 0.01 -29.89
CA ALA A 91 4.90 -0.66 -28.63
C ALA A 91 5.78 -0.08 -27.50
N GLU A 92 5.24 0.88 -26.75
CA GLU A 92 5.61 1.03 -25.35
C GLU A 92 5.16 -0.23 -24.62
N GLN A 93 6.11 -1.11 -24.31
CA GLN A 93 5.87 -2.25 -23.45
C GLN A 93 5.55 -1.74 -22.03
N ARG A 94 4.27 -1.51 -21.74
CA ARG A 94 3.75 -1.49 -20.37
C ARG A 94 3.93 -2.88 -19.78
N GLN A 95 5.12 -3.14 -19.26
CA GLN A 95 5.38 -4.31 -18.42
C GLN A 95 4.50 -4.18 -17.17
N GLN A 96 3.42 -4.95 -17.15
CA GLN A 96 2.57 -5.07 -15.97
C GLN A 96 3.44 -5.61 -14.84
N GLN A 97 3.88 -4.73 -13.94
CA GLN A 97 4.73 -5.11 -12.82
C GLN A 97 3.92 -6.02 -11.91
N GLN A 98 4.26 -7.31 -11.95
CA GLN A 98 3.64 -8.32 -11.09
C GLN A 98 3.78 -7.86 -9.63
N PRO A 99 2.70 -7.91 -8.83
CA PRO A 99 2.72 -7.33 -7.50
C PRO A 99 3.73 -8.07 -6.61
N ASN A 100 4.77 -7.36 -6.16
CA ASN A 100 5.75 -7.90 -5.22
C ASN A 100 5.05 -8.34 -3.92
N ARG A 101 4.99 -9.64 -3.69
CA ARG A 101 4.41 -10.28 -2.49
C ARG A 101 5.45 -11.18 -1.82
N CYS A 102 5.34 -11.31 -0.51
CA CYS A 102 6.15 -12.24 0.28
C CYS A 102 5.78 -13.68 -0.06
N MET A 103 6.75 -14.58 -0.25
CA MET A 103 6.43 -15.98 -0.54
C MET A 103 5.87 -16.75 0.68
N VAL A 104 6.28 -16.41 1.90
CA VAL A 104 5.83 -17.12 3.12
C VAL A 104 4.41 -16.69 3.51
N CYS A 105 4.20 -15.39 3.71
CA CYS A 105 2.93 -14.85 4.23
C CYS A 105 2.03 -14.19 3.18
N ARG A 106 2.44 -14.14 1.90
CA ARG A 106 1.71 -13.52 0.78
C ARG A 106 1.34 -12.03 0.97
N LYS A 107 1.86 -11.40 2.02
CA LYS A 107 1.73 -9.95 2.28
C LYS A 107 2.31 -9.18 1.09
N ARG A 108 1.60 -8.14 0.63
CA ARG A 108 2.12 -7.22 -0.40
C ARG A 108 3.32 -6.47 0.17
N VAL A 109 4.46 -6.59 -0.49
CA VAL A 109 5.72 -5.96 -0.09
C VAL A 109 6.12 -4.79 -0.99
N GLY A 110 5.48 -4.62 -2.15
CA GLY A 110 5.67 -3.43 -2.99
C GLY A 110 7.15 -3.12 -3.29
N LEU A 111 7.58 -1.88 -3.03
CA LEU A 111 8.97 -1.44 -3.16
C LEU A 111 9.87 -1.87 -1.98
N THR A 112 9.29 -2.23 -0.83
CA THR A 112 10.01 -2.60 0.40
C THR A 112 10.27 -4.11 0.51
N GLY A 113 10.12 -4.85 -0.61
CA GLY A 113 10.41 -6.27 -0.68
C GLY A 113 11.89 -6.58 -0.64
N PHE A 114 12.31 -7.47 0.26
CA PHE A 114 13.69 -7.93 0.33
C PHE A 114 13.87 -9.17 -0.54
N LYS A 115 14.77 -9.10 -1.52
CA LYS A 115 15.17 -10.26 -2.33
C LYS A 115 16.20 -11.07 -1.57
N CYS A 116 15.94 -12.37 -1.37
CA CYS A 116 16.92 -13.29 -0.82
C CYS A 116 17.83 -13.84 -1.94
N LYS A 117 18.96 -14.44 -1.57
CA LYS A 117 19.90 -15.11 -2.50
C LYS A 117 19.27 -16.31 -3.23
N CYS A 118 18.20 -16.89 -2.69
CA CYS A 118 17.39 -17.89 -3.40
C CYS A 118 16.50 -17.30 -4.51
N GLY A 119 16.55 -15.99 -4.76
CA GLY A 119 15.82 -15.31 -5.85
C GLY A 119 14.40 -14.86 -5.50
N ILE A 120 13.95 -15.14 -4.27
CA ILE A 120 12.57 -14.94 -3.85
C ILE A 120 12.44 -13.66 -3.01
N THR A 121 11.31 -12.96 -3.13
CA THR A 121 11.02 -11.72 -2.40
C THR A 121 10.23 -11.98 -1.11
N PHE A 122 10.63 -11.34 -0.02
CA PHE A 122 10.04 -11.49 1.31
C PHE A 122 9.71 -10.14 1.96
N CYS A 123 8.85 -10.16 2.98
CA CYS A 123 8.60 -8.99 3.84
C CYS A 123 9.65 -8.89 4.96
N GLY A 124 9.65 -7.79 5.72
CA GLY A 124 10.62 -7.58 6.82
C GLY A 124 10.72 -8.75 7.81
N SER A 125 9.60 -9.37 8.17
CA SER A 125 9.58 -10.52 9.10
C SER A 125 10.12 -11.83 8.52
N HIS A 126 10.14 -11.99 7.19
CA HIS A 126 10.59 -13.23 6.52
C HIS A 126 11.88 -13.01 5.71
N ARG A 127 12.58 -11.90 5.97
CA ARG A 127 13.80 -11.51 5.27
C ARG A 127 14.95 -12.50 5.52
N TYR A 128 15.04 -13.03 6.73
CA TYR A 128 16.17 -13.86 7.14
C TYR A 128 16.04 -15.31 6.68
N PRO A 129 17.16 -16.00 6.33
CA PRO A 129 17.17 -17.38 5.83
C PRO A 129 16.45 -18.39 6.72
N GLU A 130 16.53 -18.21 8.03
CA GLU A 130 15.90 -19.06 9.04
C GLU A 130 14.38 -18.98 9.01
N ASN A 131 13.80 -17.80 8.71
CA ASN A 131 12.35 -17.60 8.71
C ASN A 131 11.65 -18.19 7.48
N HIS A 132 12.37 -18.49 6.40
CA HIS A 132 11.80 -19.03 5.16
C HIS A 132 12.44 -20.35 4.72
N GLY A 133 13.33 -20.93 5.54
CA GLY A 133 14.01 -22.18 5.22
C GLY A 133 14.79 -22.08 3.91
N CYS A 134 15.65 -21.07 3.78
CA CYS A 134 16.39 -20.81 2.55
C CYS A 134 17.23 -22.03 2.13
N LYS A 135 16.99 -22.55 0.93
CA LYS A 135 17.75 -23.69 0.36
C LYS A 135 19.09 -23.28 -0.27
N PHE A 136 19.49 -22.02 -0.15
CA PHE A 136 20.73 -21.52 -0.73
C PHE A 136 21.92 -21.82 0.20
N ASP A 137 23.00 -22.38 -0.33
CA ASP A 137 24.19 -22.76 0.45
C ASP A 137 25.09 -21.56 0.77
N PHE A 138 24.72 -20.78 1.79
CA PHE A 138 25.50 -19.62 2.24
C PHE A 138 26.93 -19.97 2.66
N LYS A 139 27.15 -21.17 3.22
CA LYS A 139 28.48 -21.63 3.65
C LYS A 139 29.43 -21.82 2.48
N LYS A 140 28.97 -22.48 1.40
CA LYS A 140 29.78 -22.71 0.20
C LYS A 140 30.08 -21.40 -0.50
N ALA A 141 29.05 -20.58 -0.73
CA ALA A 141 29.20 -19.27 -1.35
C ALA A 141 30.14 -18.34 -0.55
N GLY A 142 30.04 -18.34 0.78
CA GLY A 142 30.92 -17.54 1.64
C GLY A 142 32.38 -18.00 1.58
N ARG A 143 32.62 -19.32 1.62
CA ARG A 143 33.99 -19.87 1.50
C ARG A 143 34.62 -19.50 0.17
N GLU A 144 33.88 -19.61 -0.91
CA GLU A 144 34.38 -19.31 -2.26
C GLU A 144 34.72 -17.82 -2.40
N GLU A 145 33.89 -16.94 -1.87
CA GLU A 145 34.16 -15.49 -1.89
C GLU A 145 35.40 -15.13 -1.06
N ILE A 146 35.54 -15.72 0.13
CA ILE A 146 36.74 -15.51 0.98
C ILE A 146 37.99 -16.08 0.31
N ALA A 147 37.90 -17.26 -0.29
CA ALA A 147 39.03 -17.86 -1.01
C ALA A 147 39.46 -17.01 -2.21
N ARG A 148 38.50 -16.37 -2.88
CA ARG A 148 38.77 -15.45 -3.99
C ARG A 148 39.39 -14.13 -3.51
N ALA A 149 38.99 -13.64 -2.35
CA ALA A 149 39.47 -12.38 -1.79
C ALA A 149 40.80 -12.51 -1.04
N ASN A 150 41.15 -13.70 -0.53
CA ASN A 150 42.38 -13.90 0.24
C ASN A 150 43.61 -13.81 -0.67
N PRO A 151 44.51 -12.84 -0.44
CA PRO A 151 45.75 -12.75 -1.19
C PRO A 151 46.65 -13.96 -0.86
N LEU A 152 47.35 -14.46 -1.88
CA LEU A 152 48.25 -15.59 -1.72
C LEU A 152 49.53 -15.14 -1.01
N ILE A 153 49.63 -15.42 0.29
CA ILE A 153 50.85 -15.20 1.06
C ILE A 153 51.78 -16.39 0.82
N LYS A 154 52.69 -16.26 -0.14
CA LYS A 154 53.79 -17.22 -0.38
C LYS A 154 55.11 -16.50 -0.11
N ALA A 155 55.76 -16.83 1.00
CA ALA A 155 57.11 -16.37 1.28
C ALA A 155 58.14 -17.25 0.57
N GLU A 156 59.23 -16.66 0.11
CA GLU A 156 60.34 -17.39 -0.51
C GLU A 156 61.07 -18.22 0.55
N LYS A 157 61.47 -19.44 0.18
CA LYS A 157 62.14 -20.37 1.09
C LYS A 157 63.55 -19.85 1.38
N LEU A 158 63.82 -19.47 2.63
CA LEU A 158 65.14 -18.99 3.04
C LEU A 158 66.20 -20.09 2.87
N VAL A 159 67.30 -19.72 2.22
CA VAL A 159 68.49 -20.57 2.08
C VAL A 159 69.29 -20.47 3.37
N LYS A 160 69.70 -21.62 3.90
CA LYS A 160 70.50 -21.71 5.13
C LYS A 160 71.92 -21.22 4.85
N ILE A 161 72.39 -20.29 5.68
CA ILE A 161 73.77 -19.76 5.69
C ILE A 161 74.68 -20.73 6.43
#